data_AF-A0A942BNB2-F1
#
_entry.id   AF-A0A942BNB2-F1
#
_cell.length_a   1.000
_cell.length_b   1.000
_cell.length_c   1.000
_cell.angle_alpha   90.00
_cell.angle_beta   90.00
_cell.angle_gamma   90.00
#
_symmetry.space_group_name_H-M   'P 1'
#
loop_
_entity.id
_entity.type
_entity.pdbx_description
1 polymer ?
#
loop_
_entity_poly.entity_id
_entity_poly.type
_entity_poly.pdbx_seq_one_letter_code
_entity_poly.pdbx_strand_id
1 'polypeptide(L)' 'MVYNVVLVIAIILAAMFTLLVIVTGKGDAMSGGSGVRTTFKGKQSFDDLMSRVTLILGSALIISVVILDAIANRMPPK' A
#
# COMPACT_ATOMS: atom_id res chain seq x y z
N MET A 1 -15.08 20.44 -4.96
CA MET A 1 -14.00 20.74 -3.99
C MET A 1 -13.53 19.48 -3.25
N VAL A 2 -14.44 18.71 -2.64
CA VAL A 2 -14.12 17.45 -1.94
C VAL A 2 -13.34 16.44 -2.81
N TYR A 3 -13.74 16.27 -4.08
CA TYR A 3 -13.02 15.39 -5.02
C TYR A 3 -11.53 15.75 -5.20
N ASN A 4 -11.22 17.03 -5.41
CA ASN A 4 -9.83 17.46 -5.60
C ASN A 4 -8.98 17.22 -4.35
N VAL A 5 -9.55 17.38 -3.15
CA VAL A 5 -8.84 17.12 -1.89
C VAL A 5 -8.54 15.62 -1.76
N VAL A 6 -9.53 14.77 -2.02
CA VAL A 6 -9.37 13.31 -1.99
C VAL A 6 -8.36 12.84 -3.05
N LEU A 7 -8.37 13.47 -4.22
CA LEU A 7 -7.43 13.18 -5.31
C LEU A 7 -5.99 13.55 -4.94
N VAL A 8 -5.76 14.74 -4.37
CA VAL A 8 -4.42 15.15 -3.91
C VAL A 8 -3.90 14.21 -2.83
N ILE A 9 -4.75 13.80 -1.87
CA ILE A 9 -4.37 12.85 -0.82
C ILE A 9 -4.02 11.48 -1.42
N ALA A 10 -4.81 11.00 -2.39
CA ALA A 10 -4.54 9.74 -3.07
C ALA A 10 -3.21 9.77 -3.85
N ILE A 11 -2.89 10.89 -4.51
CA ILE A 11 -1.60 11.07 -5.19
C ILE A 11 -0.43 11.04 -4.20
N ILE A 12 -0.55 11.71 -3.05
CA ILE A 12 0.51 11.71 -2.02
C ILE A 12 0.72 10.30 -1.46
N LEU A 13 -0.36 9.59 -1.14
CA LEU A 13 -0.29 8.20 -0.67
C LEU A 13 0.34 7.28 -1.71
N ALA A 14 -0.02 7.44 -2.98
CA ALA A 14 0.58 6.69 -4.08
C ALA A 14 2.08 6.99 -4.20
N ALA A 15 2.48 8.26 -4.17
CA ALA A 15 3.90 8.64 -4.24
C ALA A 15 4.72 8.06 -3.08
N MET A 16 4.20 8.10 -1.84
CA MET A 16 4.87 7.50 -0.69
C MET A 16 4.97 5.98 -0.80
N PHE A 17 3.91 5.31 -1.26
CA PHE A 17 3.92 3.87 -1.47
C PHE A 17 4.91 3.46 -2.56
N THR A 18 4.92 4.16 -3.70
CA THR A 18 5.88 3.94 -4.78
C THR A 18 7.32 4.18 -4.31
N LEU A 19 7.57 5.24 -3.55
CA LEU A 19 8.90 5.53 -3.01
C LEU A 19 9.36 4.43 -2.04
N LEU A 20 8.48 3.96 -1.17
CA LEU A 20 8.77 2.85 -0.27
C LEU A 20 9.11 1.58 -1.06
N VAL A 21 8.33 1.24 -2.08
CA VAL A 21 8.56 0.07 -2.95
C VAL A 21 9.91 0.17 -3.68
N ILE A 22 10.24 1.34 -4.23
CA ILE A 22 11.50 1.57 -4.95
C ILE A 22 12.70 1.45 -3.99
N VAL A 23 12.64 2.12 -2.82
CA VAL A 23 13.74 2.12 -1.84
C VAL A 23 13.93 0.75 -1.22
N THR A 24 12.85 0.00 -0.97
CA THR A 24 12.94 -1.34 -0.37
C THR A 24 13.35 -2.40 -1.38
N GLY A 25 13.34 -2.13 -2.70
CA GLY A 25 13.76 -3.05 -3.75
C GLY A 25 12.96 -4.35 -3.83
N LYS A 26 11.96 -4.52 -2.96
CA LYS A 26 11.07 -5.67 -2.84
C LYS A 26 9.72 -5.32 -3.49
N GLY A 27 9.77 -4.82 -4.72
CA GLY A 27 8.58 -4.54 -5.54
C GLY A 27 7.73 -5.77 -5.80
N ASP A 28 8.31 -6.96 -5.62
CA ASP A 28 7.61 -8.22 -5.48
C ASP A 28 7.84 -8.77 -4.07
N ALA A 29 7.31 -8.11 -3.03
CA ALA A 29 7.29 -8.70 -1.69
C ALA A 29 6.51 -10.04 -1.65
N MET A 30 5.79 -10.37 -2.72
CA MET A 30 5.20 -11.69 -3.02
C MET A 30 6.24 -12.75 -3.46
N SER A 31 7.48 -12.36 -3.76
CA SER A 31 8.61 -13.24 -4.12
C SER A 31 9.37 -13.76 -2.89
N GLY A 32 9.09 -13.25 -1.68
CA GLY A 32 9.65 -13.79 -0.43
C GLY A 32 9.11 -15.18 -0.03
N GLY A 33 8.19 -15.74 -0.82
CA GLY A 33 7.54 -17.02 -0.58
C GLY A 33 8.37 -18.23 -1.02
N SER A 34 9.58 -18.41 -0.51
CA SER A 34 10.22 -19.73 -0.54
C SER A 34 11.22 -19.87 0.60
N GLY A 35 10.68 -20.21 1.76
CA GLY A 35 11.46 -20.55 2.93
C GLY A 35 10.46 -20.90 4.00
N VAL A 36 10.10 -22.18 4.10
CA VAL A 36 9.47 -22.73 5.30
C VAL A 36 10.45 -22.48 6.45
N ARG A 37 10.33 -21.30 7.07
CA ARG A 37 11.11 -20.91 8.23
C ARG A 37 10.41 -21.52 9.42
N THR A 38 10.98 -22.60 9.94
CA THR A 38 10.79 -23.06 11.31
C THR A 38 11.29 -21.96 12.26
N THR A 39 10.55 -20.85 12.34
CA THR A 39 10.91 -19.67 13.11
C THR A 39 10.90 -20.02 14.59
N PHE A 40 12.08 -19.99 15.20
CA PHE A 40 12.25 -19.75 16.62
C PHE A 40 11.33 -18.58 17.03
N LYS A 41 10.36 -18.90 17.88
CA LYS A 41 9.09 -18.20 18.20
C LYS A 41 9.19 -16.76 18.77
N GLY A 42 10.28 -16.02 18.57
CA GLY A 42 10.48 -14.76 19.31
C GLY A 42 11.37 -13.67 18.73
N LYS A 43 11.97 -13.83 17.54
CA LYS A 43 12.71 -12.72 16.90
C LYS A 43 11.97 -12.22 15.67
N GLN A 44 11.34 -11.05 15.82
CA GLN A 44 10.80 -10.28 14.71
C GLN A 44 11.96 -9.94 13.77
N SER A 45 11.97 -10.51 12.56
CA SER A 45 12.98 -10.16 11.56
C SER A 45 12.60 -8.82 10.91
N PHE A 46 13.60 -8.05 10.47
CA PHE A 46 13.37 -6.83 9.68
C PHE A 46 12.49 -7.10 8.46
N ASP A 47 12.63 -8.27 7.83
CA ASP A 47 11.80 -8.68 6.71
C ASP A 47 10.30 -8.77 7.06
N ASP A 48 10.00 -9.19 8.29
CA ASP A 48 8.63 -9.42 8.77
C ASP A 48 7.95 -8.08 9.10
N LEU A 49 8.70 -7.14 9.67
CA LEU A 49 8.26 -5.76 9.89
C LEU A 49 7.97 -5.06 8.56
N MET A 50 8.88 -5.16 7.59
CA MET A 50 8.73 -4.53 6.29
C MET A 50 7.55 -5.14 5.51
N SER A 51 7.38 -6.46 5.56
CA SER A 51 6.22 -7.13 4.95
C SER A 51 4.91 -6.59 5.52
N ARG A 52 4.81 -6.45 6.85
CA ARG A 52 3.62 -5.91 7.52
C ARG A 52 3.34 -4.45 7.16
N VAL A 53 4.36 -3.60 7.09
CA VAL A 53 4.22 -2.18 6.71
C VAL A 53 3.76 -2.04 5.26
N THR A 54 4.35 -2.81 4.33
CA THR A 54 3.94 -2.80 2.91
C THR A 54 2.51 -3.29 2.74
N LEU A 55 2.09 -4.30 3.49
CA LEU A 55 0.72 -4.84 3.43
C LEU A 55 -0.32 -3.82 3.94
N ILE A 56 -0.01 -3.11 5.04
CA ILE A 56 -0.86 -2.03 5.57
C ILE A 56 -0.94 -0.87 4.57
N LEU A 57 0.18 -0.46 3.98
CA LEU A 57 0.18 0.66 3.02
C LEU A 57 -0.49 0.30 1.70
N GLY A 58 -0.29 -0.91 1.18
CA GLY A 58 -0.95 -1.39 -0.03
C GLY A 58 -2.47 -1.49 0.15
N SER A 59 -2.92 -2.04 1.29
CA SER A 59 -4.35 -2.11 1.60
C SER A 59 -4.98 -0.72 1.79
N ALA A 60 -4.30 0.21 2.47
CA ALA A 60 -4.76 1.59 2.62
C ALA A 60 -4.86 2.32 1.26
N LEU A 61 -3.94 2.05 0.33
CA LEU A 61 -3.96 2.63 -1.01
C LEU A 61 -5.16 2.10 -1.83
N ILE A 62 -5.41 0.79 -1.80
CA ILE A 62 -6.57 0.19 -2.48
C ILE A 62 -7.87 0.79 -1.94
N ILE A 63 -8.02 0.88 -0.60
CA ILE A 63 -9.21 1.48 0.02
C ILE A 63 -9.38 2.94 -0.42
N SER A 64 -8.29 3.71 -0.46
CA SER A 64 -8.34 5.12 -0.86
C SER A 64 -8.80 5.29 -2.32
N VAL A 65 -8.32 4.44 -3.23
CA VAL A 65 -8.74 4.45 -4.64
C VAL A 65 -10.21 4.06 -4.79
N VAL A 66 -10.67 3.04 -4.07
CA VAL A 66 -12.08 2.61 -4.10
C VAL A 66 -13.01 3.72 -3.58
N ILE A 67 -12.63 4.42 -2.51
CA ILE A 67 -13.39 5.56 -2.01
C ILE A 67 -13.43 6.69 -3.05
N LEU A 68 -12.30 6.98 -3.70
CA LEU A 68 -12.23 7.99 -4.76
C LEU A 68 -13.13 7.62 -5.94
N ASP A 69 -13.12 6.36 -6.37
CA ASP A 69 -13.96 5.85 -7.44
C ASP A 69 -15.46 5.88 -7.08
N ALA A 70 -15.82 5.52 -5.85
CA ALA A 70 -17.20 5.64 -5.35
C ALA A 70 -17.69 7.09 -5.30
N ILE A 71 -16.80 8.05 -4.99
CA ILE A 71 -17.10 9.48 -5.02
C ILE A 71 -17.20 9.97 -6.47
N ALA A 72 -16.31 9.52 -7.37
CA ALA A 72 -16.30 9.87 -8.78
C ALA A 72 -17.57 9.38 -9.50
N ASN A 73 -18.00 8.14 -9.25
CA ASN A 73 -19.21 7.55 -9.83
C ASN A 73 -20.52 8.22 -9.35
N ARG A 74 -20.47 8.99 -8.26
CA ARG A 74 -21.61 9.79 -7.79
C ARG A 74 -21.60 11.22 -8.33
N MET A 75 -20.56 11.63 -9.05
CA MET A 75 -20.56 12.91 -9.77
C MET A 75 -21.12 12.69 -11.18
N PRO A 76 -22.12 13.48 -11.61
CA PRO A 76 -22.58 13.43 -12.99
C PRO A 76 -21.42 13.79 -13.92
N PRO A 77 -21.28 13.09 -15.06
CA PRO A 77 -20.26 13.43 -16.05
C PRO A 77 -20.45 14.89 -16.46
N LYS A 78 -19.35 15.66 -16.38
CA LYS A 78 -19.31 17.02 -16.88
C LYS A 78 -19.04 17.03 -18.38
#